data_AF-A0A1L4FR45-F1
#
_entry.id   AF-A0A1L4FR45-F1
#
_cell.length_a   1.000
_cell.length_b   1.000
_cell.length_c   1.000
_cell.angle_alpha   90.00
_cell.angle_beta   90.00
_cell.angle_gamma   90.00
#
_symmetry.space_group_name_H-M   'P 1'
#
loop_
_entity.id
_entity.type
_entity.pdbx_description
1 polymer ?
#
loop_
_entity_poly.entity_id
_entity_poly.type
_entity_poly.pdbx_seq_one_letter_code
_entity_poly.pdbx_strand_id
1 'polypeptide(L)'
;MSKMQLAYFQVRGRGEAIRTLLVDNNLEYEEADVGPWENWQKNWKPKAAFGQCPLFTDGDVQLVQSNAILRYLARKLDLYGANNVEASYADMINDGVEDLRVAYTKMIYQNYEAGKDPFIADLPGKLQCF
;
A
#
# COMPACT_ATOMS: atom_id res chain seq x y z
N MET A 1 6.91 18.69 15.67
CA MET A 1 6.88 17.40 14.95
C MET A 1 6.11 17.64 13.67
N SER A 2 6.67 17.31 12.50
CA SER A 2 5.92 17.41 11.25
C SER A 2 4.78 16.39 11.26
N LYS A 3 3.57 16.82 10.90
CA LYS A 3 2.38 15.98 10.94
C LYS A 3 2.41 15.01 9.76
N MET A 4 2.39 13.70 10.04
CA MET A 4 2.26 12.69 8.98
C MET A 4 0.89 12.81 8.33
N GLN A 5 0.80 12.62 7.02
CA GLN A 5 -0.46 12.62 6.29
C GLN A 5 -0.50 11.51 5.24
N LEU A 6 -1.63 10.80 5.18
CA LEU A 6 -1.93 9.82 4.13
C LEU A 6 -3.09 10.33 3.28
N ALA A 7 -2.83 10.61 2.01
CA ALA A 7 -3.85 10.94 1.02
C ALA A 7 -4.21 9.69 0.19
N TYR A 8 -5.43 9.19 0.38
CA TYR A 8 -5.97 8.05 -0.34
C TYR A 8 -7.51 8.13 -0.44
N PHE A 9 -8.09 7.30 -1.31
CA PHE A 9 -9.55 7.17 -1.40
C PHE A 9 -10.12 6.56 -0.10
N GLN A 10 -11.40 6.85 0.19
CA GLN A 10 -12.16 6.31 1.33
C GLN A 10 -12.51 4.81 1.15
N VAL A 11 -11.48 4.01 0.93
CA VAL A 11 -11.49 2.55 0.82
C VAL A 11 -10.21 2.01 1.46
N ARG A 12 -10.17 0.70 1.76
CA ARG A 12 -8.96 0.04 2.25
C ARG A 12 -7.85 0.07 1.20
N GLY A 13 -8.06 -0.65 0.10
CA GLY A 13 -7.18 -0.67 -1.07
C GLY A 13 -5.69 -0.83 -0.72
N ARG A 14 -4.84 -0.07 -1.41
CA ARG A 14 -3.39 0.00 -1.16
C ARG A 14 -3.00 0.87 0.05
N GLY A 15 -3.93 1.69 0.54
CA GLY A 15 -3.71 2.54 1.72
C GLY A 15 -3.74 1.75 3.03
N GLU A 16 -4.46 0.63 3.07
CA GLU A 16 -4.72 -0.10 4.30
C GLU A 16 -3.47 -0.60 5.01
N ALA A 17 -2.52 -1.19 4.28
CA ALA A 17 -1.28 -1.68 4.89
C ALA A 17 -0.50 -0.55 5.58
N ILE A 18 -0.53 0.66 5.01
CA ILE A 18 0.09 1.85 5.60
C ILE A 18 -0.65 2.26 6.87
N ARG A 19 -1.99 2.32 6.84
CA ARG A 19 -2.82 2.61 8.02
C ARG A 19 -2.54 1.62 9.15
N THR A 20 -2.53 0.33 8.85
CA THR A 20 -2.26 -0.73 9.82
C THR A 20 -0.90 -0.53 10.48
N LEU A 21 0.16 -0.30 9.70
CA LEU A 21 1.51 -0.07 10.23
C LEU A 21 1.58 1.15 11.15
N LEU A 22 0.94 2.26 10.76
CA LEU A 22 0.90 3.49 11.56
C LEU A 22 0.14 3.26 12.89
N VAL A 23 -1.03 2.64 12.83
CA VAL A 23 -1.86 2.37 14.01
C VAL A 23 -1.18 1.37 14.96
N ASP A 24 -0.61 0.29 14.44
CA ASP A 24 0.09 -0.73 15.23
C ASP A 24 1.29 -0.15 16.01
N ASN A 25 1.92 0.90 15.46
CA ASN A 25 3.03 1.61 16.08
C ASN A 25 2.61 2.89 16.84
N ASN A 26 1.31 3.08 17.08
CA ASN A 26 0.76 4.25 17.78
C ASN A 26 1.22 5.60 17.20
N LEU A 27 1.41 5.67 15.88
CA LEU A 27 1.76 6.91 15.19
C LEU A 27 0.53 7.76 14.89
N GLU A 28 0.58 9.03 15.28
CA GLU A 28 -0.43 10.01 14.87
C GLU A 28 -0.22 10.42 13.40
N TYR A 29 -1.30 10.37 12.62
CA TYR A 29 -1.33 10.84 11.24
C TYR A 29 -2.69 11.41 10.88
N GLU A 30 -2.72 12.26 9.85
CA GLU A 30 -3.96 12.73 9.24
C GLU A 30 -4.32 11.88 8.01
N GLU A 31 -5.59 11.55 7.87
CA GLU A 31 -6.11 11.12 6.58
C GLU A 31 -6.62 12.33 5.80
N ALA A 32 -6.03 12.55 4.63
CA ALA A 32 -6.56 13.49 3.67
C ALA A 32 -7.48 12.75 2.71
N ASP A 33 -8.79 13.04 2.80
CA ASP A 33 -9.75 12.55 1.83
C ASP A 33 -9.46 13.17 0.45
N VAL A 34 -9.05 12.33 -0.50
CA VAL A 34 -8.82 12.78 -1.87
C VAL A 34 -10.12 13.05 -2.63
N GLY A 35 -11.28 12.81 -1.99
CA GLY A 35 -12.60 13.15 -2.48
C GLY A 35 -13.01 12.31 -3.69
N PRO A 36 -14.11 12.70 -4.38
CA PRO A 36 -14.53 12.02 -5.59
C PRO A 36 -13.48 12.17 -6.69
N TRP A 37 -13.62 11.39 -7.76
CA TRP A 37 -12.65 11.27 -8.83
C TRP A 37 -12.22 12.62 -9.42
N GLU A 38 -13.13 13.59 -9.52
CA GLU A 38 -12.85 14.94 -10.03
C GLU A 38 -11.90 15.72 -9.11
N ASN A 39 -12.06 15.59 -7.79
CA ASN A 39 -11.16 16.22 -6.82
C ASN A 39 -9.78 15.57 -6.88
N TRP A 40 -9.73 14.25 -6.98
CA TRP A 40 -8.47 13.53 -7.19
C TRP A 40 -7.74 14.03 -8.44
N GLN A 41 -8.42 14.07 -9.58
CA GLN A 41 -7.83 14.48 -10.85
C GLN A 41 -7.29 15.92 -10.82
N LYS A 42 -8.05 16.86 -10.23
CA LYS A 42 -7.69 18.29 -10.23
C LYS A 42 -6.66 18.65 -9.16
N ASN A 43 -6.82 18.14 -7.94
CA ASN A 43 -6.13 18.69 -6.76
C ASN A 43 -5.06 17.77 -6.17
N TRP A 44 -5.10 16.47 -6.47
CA TRP A 44 -4.22 15.48 -5.83
C TRP A 44 -3.29 14.79 -6.82
N LYS A 45 -3.81 14.33 -7.97
CA LYS A 45 -3.03 13.68 -9.01
C LYS A 45 -1.81 14.51 -9.45
N PRO A 46 -1.90 15.84 -9.64
CA PRO A 46 -0.73 16.66 -10.02
C PRO A 46 0.36 16.75 -8.95
N LYS A 47 0.03 16.48 -7.68
CA LYS A 47 0.99 16.47 -6.56
C LYS A 47 1.72 15.13 -6.44
N ALA A 48 1.14 14.05 -6.97
CA ALA A 48 1.74 12.73 -6.93
C ALA A 48 2.75 12.55 -8.07
N ALA A 49 3.99 12.19 -7.76
CA ALA A 49 5.09 12.07 -8.74
C ALA A 49 4.75 11.20 -9.97
N PHE A 50 3.93 10.16 -9.79
CA PHE A 50 3.47 9.27 -10.88
C PHE A 50 1.98 9.40 -11.18
N GLY A 51 1.31 10.41 -10.63
CA GLY A 51 -0.14 10.57 -10.75
C GLY A 51 -0.94 9.40 -10.16
N GLN A 52 -0.42 8.80 -9.08
CA GLN A 52 -0.98 7.63 -8.39
C GLN A 52 -1.07 7.89 -6.88
N CYS A 53 -2.02 7.23 -6.21
CA CYS A 53 -2.13 7.19 -4.76
C CYS A 53 -2.00 5.73 -4.26
N PRO A 54 -1.62 5.48 -2.99
CA PRO A 54 -1.48 6.44 -1.88
C PRO A 54 -0.34 7.45 -2.06
N LEU A 55 -0.55 8.66 -1.55
CA LEU A 55 0.46 9.71 -1.39
C LEU A 55 0.66 9.94 0.11
N PHE A 56 1.88 9.72 0.59
CA PHE A 56 2.25 9.86 2.00
C PHE A 56 3.19 11.05 2.17
N THR A 57 2.96 11.85 3.21
CA THR A 57 3.79 13.00 3.57
C THR A 57 4.28 12.85 5.01
N ASP A 58 5.57 13.08 5.22
CA ASP A 58 6.23 13.07 6.52
C ASP A 58 7.29 14.19 6.56
N GLY A 59 6.88 15.38 7.01
CA GLY A 59 7.71 16.58 6.90
C GLY A 59 7.97 16.95 5.46
N ASP A 60 9.24 17.06 5.08
CA ASP A 60 9.64 17.37 3.70
C ASP A 60 9.66 16.13 2.78
N VAL A 61 9.43 14.93 3.34
CA VAL A 61 9.38 13.69 2.58
C VAL A 61 7.99 13.50 2.01
N GLN A 62 7.92 13.31 0.69
CA GLN A 62 6.69 12.97 -0.01
C GLN A 62 6.91 11.71 -0.86
N LEU A 63 6.08 10.69 -0.65
CA LEU A 63 6.22 9.39 -1.28
C LEU A 63 4.90 8.92 -1.90
N VAL A 64 5.02 8.30 -3.08
CA VAL A 64 3.99 7.48 -3.71
C VAL A 64 4.53 6.05 -3.87
N GLN A 65 3.70 5.12 -4.31
CA GLN A 65 3.93 3.66 -4.28
C GLN A 65 3.83 3.09 -2.86
N SER A 66 2.78 2.29 -2.62
CA SER A 66 2.48 1.72 -1.30
C SER A 66 3.66 0.99 -0.67
N ASN A 67 4.38 0.19 -1.46
CA ASN A 67 5.51 -0.61 -0.97
C ASN A 67 6.72 0.28 -0.62
N ALA A 68 6.93 1.38 -1.35
CA ALA A 68 7.98 2.34 -1.01
C ALA A 68 7.67 3.07 0.31
N ILE A 69 6.41 3.42 0.55
CA ILE A 69 5.93 4.03 1.80
C ILE A 69 6.10 3.05 2.97
N LEU A 70 5.73 1.78 2.80
CA LEU A 70 5.91 0.75 3.82
C LEU A 70 7.38 0.56 4.19
N ARG A 71 8.28 0.46 3.20
CA ARG A 71 9.74 0.37 3.47
C ARG A 71 10.27 1.61 4.19
N TYR A 72 9.81 2.80 3.81
CA TYR A 72 10.20 4.05 4.49
C TYR A 72 9.80 4.03 5.96
N LEU A 73 8.55 3.69 6.26
CA LEU A 73 8.03 3.60 7.63
C LEU A 73 8.74 2.50 8.42
N ALA A 74 8.93 1.32 7.82
CA ALA A 74 9.62 0.21 8.47
C ALA A 74 11.05 0.60 8.87
N ARG A 75 11.81 1.29 8.00
CA ARG A 75 13.15 1.78 8.36
C ARG A 75 13.11 2.86 9.43
N LYS A 76 12.14 3.78 9.38
CA LYS A 76 11.96 4.84 10.38
C LYS A 76 11.62 4.29 11.77
N LEU A 77 10.94 3.14 11.82
CA LEU A 77 10.46 2.47 13.04
C LEU A 77 11.35 1.33 13.50
N ASP A 78 12.49 1.08 12.85
CA ASP A 78 13.38 -0.06 13.14
C ASP A 78 12.69 -1.45 12.98
N LEU A 79 11.77 -1.54 12.00
CA LEU A 79 11.00 -2.75 11.64
C LEU A 79 11.44 -3.38 10.32
N TYR A 80 12.63 -3.03 9.81
CA TYR A 80 13.09 -3.44 8.48
C TYR A 80 14.20 -4.52 8.50
N GLY A 81 14.22 -5.31 9.57
CA GLY A 81 15.21 -6.37 9.80
C GLY A 81 16.53 -5.84 10.39
N ALA A 82 17.24 -6.70 11.11
CA ALA A 82 18.50 -6.34 11.78
C ALA A 82 19.71 -6.30 10.83
N ASN A 83 19.56 -6.85 9.62
CA ASN A 83 20.64 -6.95 8.64
C ASN A 83 20.08 -7.05 7.20
N ASN A 84 20.97 -6.98 6.22
CA ASN A 84 20.60 -7.00 4.80
C ASN A 84 19.84 -8.27 4.38
N VAL A 85 20.09 -9.41 5.02
CA VAL A 85 19.42 -10.67 4.70
C VAL A 85 17.97 -10.62 5.18
N GLU A 86 17.74 -10.20 6.41
CA GLU A 86 16.37 -10.03 6.96
C GLU A 86 15.57 -8.96 6.21
N ALA A 87 16.19 -7.82 5.90
CA ALA A 87 15.58 -6.78 5.06
C ALA A 87 15.16 -7.32 3.68
N SER A 88 16.01 -8.16 3.08
CA SER A 88 15.72 -8.79 1.79
C SER A 88 14.55 -9.77 1.88
N TYR A 89 14.42 -10.52 2.98
CA TYR A 89 13.25 -11.37 3.20
C TYR A 89 11.96 -10.55 3.40
N ALA A 90 12.03 -9.43 4.12
CA ALA A 90 10.90 -8.52 4.28
C ALA A 90 10.43 -7.96 2.92
N ASP A 91 11.38 -7.53 2.08
CA ASP A 91 11.08 -7.08 0.71
C ASP A 91 10.45 -8.18 -0.14
N MET A 92 11.02 -9.39 -0.10
CA MET A 92 10.52 -10.54 -0.86
C MET A 92 9.08 -10.88 -0.48
N ILE A 93 8.75 -10.90 0.82
CA ILE A 93 7.38 -11.17 1.29
C ILE A 93 6.44 -10.04 0.86
N ASN A 94 6.84 -8.78 1.06
CA ASN A 94 6.00 -7.63 0.71
C ASN A 94 5.70 -7.57 -0.81
N ASP A 95 6.67 -7.89 -1.66
CA ASP A 95 6.47 -7.93 -3.10
C ASP A 95 5.72 -9.22 -3.54
N GLY A 96 5.84 -10.33 -2.83
CA GLY A 96 4.96 -11.49 -3.02
C GLY A 96 3.48 -11.18 -2.72
N VAL A 97 3.20 -10.43 -1.65
CA VAL A 97 1.84 -9.96 -1.33
C VAL A 97 1.32 -9.02 -2.43
N GLU A 98 2.19 -8.20 -3.02
CA GLU A 98 1.85 -7.34 -4.17
C GLU A 98 1.36 -8.17 -5.36
N ASP A 99 2.08 -9.23 -5.72
CA ASP A 99 1.71 -10.13 -6.82
C ASP A 99 0.34 -10.77 -6.61
N LEU A 100 0.07 -11.28 -5.39
CA LEU A 100 -1.24 -11.83 -5.03
C LEU A 100 -2.34 -10.77 -5.17
N ARG A 101 -2.08 -9.55 -4.68
CA ARG A 101 -3.06 -8.46 -4.73
C ARG A 101 -3.32 -7.98 -6.15
N VAL A 102 -2.30 -7.94 -7.02
CA VAL A 102 -2.45 -7.63 -8.45
C VAL A 102 -3.32 -8.69 -9.13
N ALA A 103 -3.06 -9.98 -8.88
CA ALA A 103 -3.88 -11.06 -9.40
C ALA A 103 -5.34 -10.96 -8.93
N TYR A 104 -5.56 -10.69 -7.64
CA TYR A 104 -6.89 -10.47 -7.07
C TYR A 104 -7.61 -9.27 -7.72
N THR A 105 -6.91 -8.14 -7.85
CA THR A 105 -7.46 -6.92 -8.46
C THR A 105 -7.85 -7.15 -9.92
N LYS A 106 -7.01 -7.86 -10.68
CA LYS A 106 -7.29 -8.23 -12.07
C LYS A 106 -8.53 -9.13 -12.16
N MET A 107 -8.65 -10.12 -11.28
CA MET A 107 -9.85 -10.97 -11.23
C MET A 107 -11.10 -10.13 -10.98
N ILE A 108 -11.11 -9.27 -9.95
CA ILE A 108 -12.28 -8.46 -9.59
C ILE A 108 -12.71 -7.49 -10.70
N TYR A 109 -11.77 -6.73 -11.28
CA TYR A 109 -12.13 -5.63 -12.18
C TYR A 109 -12.13 -6.00 -13.67
N GLN A 110 -11.53 -7.13 -14.05
CA GLN A 110 -11.35 -7.47 -15.47
C GLN A 110 -11.88 -8.86 -15.85
N ASN A 111 -12.06 -9.78 -14.91
CA ASN A 111 -12.43 -11.17 -15.22
C ASN A 111 -13.27 -11.82 -14.11
N TYR A 112 -14.22 -11.09 -13.53
CA TYR A 112 -14.92 -11.58 -12.34
C TYR A 112 -15.75 -12.84 -12.63
N GLU A 113 -16.59 -12.80 -13.66
CA GLU A 113 -17.55 -13.87 -13.98
C GLU A 113 -16.86 -15.22 -14.26
N ALA A 114 -15.76 -15.23 -15.02
CA ALA A 114 -15.06 -16.46 -15.36
C ALA A 114 -13.86 -16.76 -14.44
N GLY A 115 -13.33 -15.76 -13.74
CA GLY A 115 -12.08 -15.85 -13.01
C GLY A 115 -12.23 -16.12 -11.51
N LYS A 116 -13.41 -15.85 -10.92
CA LYS A 116 -13.61 -15.99 -9.46
C LYS A 116 -13.40 -17.41 -8.97
N ASP A 117 -14.15 -18.38 -9.51
CA ASP A 117 -14.10 -19.76 -9.02
C ASP A 117 -12.72 -20.41 -9.20
N PRO A 118 -12.04 -20.28 -10.37
CA PRO A 118 -10.66 -20.75 -10.52
C PRO A 118 -9.69 -20.06 -9.56
N PHE A 119 -9.83 -18.75 -9.33
CA PHE A 119 -8.97 -18.02 -8.41
C PHE A 119 -9.12 -18.54 -6.97
N ILE A 120 -10.35 -18.80 -6.52
CA ILE A 120 -10.62 -19.34 -5.18
C ILE A 120 -10.08 -20.76 -5.04
N ALA A 121 -10.24 -21.61 -6.06
CA ALA A 121 -9.74 -22.98 -6.05
C ALA A 121 -8.20 -23.04 -5.96
N ASP A 122 -7.50 -22.12 -6.60
CA ASP A 122 -6.03 -22.02 -6.61
C ASP A 122 -5.46 -21.28 -5.40
N LEU A 123 -6.27 -20.50 -4.67
CA LEU A 123 -5.83 -19.64 -3.57
C LEU A 123 -5.07 -20.40 -2.46
N PRO A 124 -5.47 -21.60 -2.00
CA PRO A 124 -4.70 -22.33 -0.99
C PRO A 124 -3.25 -22.61 -1.42
N GLY A 125 -3.02 -22.91 -2.71
CA GLY A 125 -1.68 -23.12 -3.25
C GLY A 125 -0.86 -21.82 -3.28
N LYS A 126 -1.49 -20.72 -3.66
CA LYS A 126 -0.86 -19.38 -3.63
C LYS A 126 -0.52 -18.89 -2.23
N LEU A 127 -1.26 -19.33 -1.21
CA LEU A 127 -1.03 -18.92 0.17
C LEU A 127 0.03 -19.78 0.88
N GLN A 128 0.39 -20.94 0.34
CA GLN A 128 1.38 -21.83 0.96
C GLN A 128 2.80 -21.24 1.03
N CYS A 129 3.11 -20.24 0.20
CA CYS A 129 4.42 -19.57 0.19
C CYS A 129 4.57 -18.43 1.20
N PHE A 130 3.52 -18.11 1.96
CA PHE A 130 3.52 -17.15 3.06
C PHE A 130 3.42 -17.88 4.41
#